data_AF-A0A4Q3UKA9-F1
#
_entry.id   AF-A0A4Q3UKA9-F1
#
_cell.length_a   1.000
_cell.length_b   1.000
_cell.length_c   1.000
_cell.angle_alpha   90.00
_cell.angle_beta   90.00
_cell.angle_gamma   90.00
#
_symmetry.space_group_name_H-M   'P 1'
#
loop_
_entity.id
_entity.type
_entity.pdbx_description
1 polymer ?
#
loop_
_entity_poly.entity_id
_entity_poly.type
_entity_poly.pdbx_seq_one_letter_code
_entity_poly.pdbx_strand_id
1 'polypeptide(L)' 'MSEVTRPLLRWHGGKWLLAPWVSSFFPVHRVYVEPFGGAASVLLHSHMT' A
#
# COMPACT_ATOMS: atom_id res chain seq x y z
N MET A 1 10.48 9.69 10.39
CA MET A 1 9.99 8.29 10.32
C MET A 1 10.93 7.52 9.42
N SER A 2 11.24 6.27 9.73
CA SER A 2 12.06 5.43 8.85
C SER A 2 11.30 5.12 7.57
N GLU A 3 12.01 5.13 6.43
CA GLU A 3 11.44 4.73 5.15
C GLU A 3 10.99 3.26 5.18
N VAL A 4 9.83 2.96 4.58
CA VAL A 4 9.32 1.59 4.46
C VAL A 4 10.02 0.92 3.27
N THR A 5 11.03 0.10 3.55
CA THR A 5 11.89 -0.50 2.50
C THR A 5 11.50 -1.93 2.11
N ARG A 6 10.50 -2.53 2.76
CA ARG A 6 10.08 -3.91 2.53
C ARG A 6 8.60 -4.13 2.92
N PRO A 7 7.93 -5.15 2.36
CA PRO A 7 6.57 -5.50 2.78
C PRO A 7 6.53 -5.90 4.25
N LEU A 8 5.37 -5.68 4.90
CA LEU A 8 5.17 -5.99 6.32
C LEU A 8 5.38 -7.49 6.61
N LEU A 9 4.90 -8.34 5.72
CA LEU A 9 5.06 -9.79 5.77
C LEU A 9 5.20 -10.38 4.37
N ARG A 10 5.75 -11.60 4.29
CA ARG A 10 5.73 -12.38 3.04
C ARG A 10 4.36 -12.99 2.88
N TRP A 11 3.65 -12.62 1.82
CA TRP A 11 2.31 -13.11 1.53
C TRP A 11 2.16 -13.43 0.05
N HIS A 12 1.46 -14.51 -0.26
CA HIS A 12 1.14 -14.85 -1.64
C HIS A 12 0.26 -13.77 -2.28
N GLY A 13 0.65 -13.30 -3.46
CA GLY A 13 -0.04 -12.21 -4.14
C GLY A 13 0.27 -10.81 -3.60
N GLY A 14 1.29 -10.67 -2.74
CA GLY A 14 1.76 -9.36 -2.27
C GLY A 14 2.09 -8.41 -3.42
N LYS A 15 1.62 -7.17 -3.33
CA LYS A 15 1.73 -6.16 -4.40
C LYS A 15 2.85 -5.15 -4.16
N TRP A 16 3.90 -5.52 -3.42
CA TRP A 16 4.97 -4.59 -3.00
C TRP A 16 5.54 -3.76 -4.15
N LEU A 17 5.95 -4.43 -5.24
CA LEU A 17 6.53 -3.75 -6.40
C LEU A 17 5.51 -2.89 -7.17
N LEU A 18 4.22 -3.26 -7.12
CA LEU A 18 3.15 -2.55 -7.82
C LEU A 18 2.53 -1.44 -6.99
N ALA A 19 2.75 -1.41 -5.67
CA ALA A 19 2.08 -0.50 -4.76
C ALA A 19 2.26 0.99 -5.13
N PRO A 20 3.46 1.48 -5.49
CA PRO A 20 3.62 2.88 -5.92
C PRO A 20 2.78 3.21 -7.17
N TRP A 21 2.72 2.29 -8.14
CA TRP A 21 1.92 2.46 -9.35
C TRP A 21 0.42 2.40 -9.06
N VAL A 22 -0.05 1.49 -8.20
CA VAL A 22 -1.47 1.42 -7.82
C VAL A 22 -1.90 2.70 -7.09
N SER A 23 -1.10 3.14 -6.11
CA SER A 23 -1.42 4.32 -5.33
C SER A 23 -1.48 5.60 -6.16
N SER A 24 -0.73 5.70 -7.28
CA SER A 24 -0.76 6.91 -8.14
C SER A 24 -2.11 7.16 -8.82
N PHE A 25 -3.02 6.18 -8.82
CA PHE A 25 -4.37 6.33 -9.34
C PHE A 25 -5.40 6.66 -8.25
N PHE A 26 -5.00 6.75 -6.99
CA PHE A 26 -5.95 7.09 -5.92
C PHE A 26 -6.37 8.56 -6.04
N PRO A 27 -7.68 8.87 -5.99
CA PRO A 27 -8.13 10.25 -5.91
C PRO A 27 -7.74 10.84 -4.55
N VAL A 28 -7.87 12.16 -4.40
CA VAL A 28 -7.77 12.79 -3.07
C VAL A 28 -8.76 12.12 -2.11
N HIS A 29 -8.25 11.60 -1.00
CA HIS A 29 -9.06 10.88 -0.02
C HIS A 29 -8.50 11.06 1.38
N ARG A 30 -9.42 11.15 2.35
CA ARG A 30 -9.09 11.21 3.78
C ARG A 30 -8.89 9.82 4.39
N VAL A 31 -9.61 8.82 3.86
CA VAL A 31 -9.62 7.46 4.41
C VAL A 31 -9.41 6.47 3.28
N TYR A 32 -8.37 5.66 3.42
CA TYR A 32 -8.13 4.50 2.58
C TYR A 32 -8.62 3.25 3.31
N VAL A 33 -9.41 2.41 2.62
CA VAL A 33 -9.91 1.15 3.17
C VAL A 33 -9.54 0.02 2.21
N GLU A 34 -8.88 -1.02 2.73
CA GLU A 34 -8.48 -2.21 1.97
C GLU A 34 -9.00 -3.48 2.66
N PRO A 35 -10.19 -3.99 2.27
CA PRO A 35 -10.77 -5.20 2.90
C PRO A 35 -9.91 -6.45 2.71
N PHE A 36 -9.04 -6.47 1.70
CA PHE A 36 -8.16 -7.58 1.35
C PHE A 36 -6.68 -7.20 1.49
N GLY A 37 -6.29 -6.72 2.67
CA GLY A 37 -4.98 -6.09 2.90
C GLY A 37 -3.75 -6.98 2.65
N GLY A 38 -3.85 -8.31 2.79
CA GLY A 38 -2.73 -9.23 2.54
C GLY A 38 -1.43 -8.80 3.25
N ALA A 39 -0.35 -8.58 2.49
CA ALA A 39 0.94 -8.07 3.00
C ALA A 39 0.97 -6.57 3.32
N ALA A 40 -0.16 -5.88 3.31
CA ALA A 40 -0.31 -4.43 3.48
C ALA A 40 0.52 -3.59 2.48
N SER A 41 0.85 -4.14 1.32
CA SER A 41 1.77 -3.49 0.37
C SER A 41 1.24 -2.17 -0.15
N VAL A 42 -0.05 -2.11 -0.50
CA VAL A 42 -0.69 -0.91 -1.02
C VAL A 42 -1.00 0.05 0.12
N LEU A 43 -1.54 -0.44 1.24
CA LEU A 43 -1.75 0.34 2.45
C LEU A 43 -0.49 1.10 2.92
N LEU A 44 0.68 0.44 2.95
CA LEU A 44 1.94 1.08 3.34
C LEU A 44 2.45 2.14 2.35
N HIS A 45 1.97 2.13 1.10
CA HIS A 45 2.26 3.12 0.06
C HIS A 45 1.08 4.04 -0.24
N SER A 46 -0.01 3.94 0.52
CA SER A 46 -1.16 4.81 0.34
C SER A 46 -0.82 6.20 0.89
N HIS A 47 -1.15 7.23 0.13
CA HIS A 47 -0.97 8.62 0.54
C HIS A 47 -2.34 9.23 0.83
N MET A 48 -2.51 9.68 2.06
CA MET A 48 -3.64 10.52 2.46
C MET A 48 -3.28 11.97 2.16
N THR A 49 -4.21 12.71 1.56
CA THR A 49 -4.08 14.16 1.35
C THR A 49 -5.08 14.91 2.23
#